data_AF-A0A962XFN4-F1
#
_entry.id   AF-A0A962XFN4-F1
#
_cell.length_a   1.000
_cell.length_b   1.000
_cell.length_c   1.000
_cell.angle_alpha   90.00
_cell.angle_beta   90.00
_cell.angle_gamma   90.00
#
_symmetry.space_group_name_H-M   'P 1'
#
loop_
_entity.id
_entity.type
_entity.pdbx_description
1 polymer ?
#
loop_
_entity_poly.entity_id
_entity_poly.type
_entity_poly.pdbx_seq_one_letter_code
_entity_poly.pdbx_strand_id
1 'polypeptide(L)'
;MSVDFSEYVTCLNDDDHEHREALESSYHEAQRVMSPRGLQNYLEGMRAFCTLGRGQDLVLTYVQEMPGVAREVGEDVIPDIVEGMMKLASHTSGSVITLIIANLPMAASRLGDAEVLRGFLKLLHQMTGKAPRGLRPMMENLDELLSKLTLGGLRRWVMFGAQAHQRDLDGQMAYFALKTESSKAILKSERRGTLFVNNQRKLNFYMRALWARSFFMRPTAGDFESRQGIRPFIDNFQIHVPDAFDPFRGIDGMEVYRATVAHCAAHMVYTRNPISAEELSQAQMRFIELFEDARIEYL
;
A
#
# COMPACT_ATOMS: atom_id res chain seq x y z
N MET A 1 -11.07 -12.25 27.23
CA MET A 1 -11.82 -11.08 27.71
C MET A 1 -12.86 -10.75 26.66
N SER A 2 -14.13 -10.67 27.01
CA SER A 2 -15.14 -10.07 26.13
C SER A 2 -14.95 -8.56 26.16
N VAL A 3 -14.76 -7.94 25.00
CA VAL A 3 -14.77 -6.48 24.87
C VAL A 3 -16.21 -6.02 24.93
N ASP A 4 -16.46 -4.96 25.70
CA ASP A 4 -17.73 -4.24 25.66
C ASP A 4 -17.69 -3.26 24.49
N PHE A 5 -18.41 -3.56 23.42
CA PHE A 5 -18.44 -2.72 22.22
C PHE A 5 -19.24 -1.43 22.42
N SER A 6 -20.14 -1.36 23.41
CA SER A 6 -21.01 -0.21 23.63
C SER A 6 -20.22 1.10 23.85
N GLU A 7 -19.02 1.00 24.41
CA GLU A 7 -18.09 2.13 24.63
C GLU A 7 -17.43 2.67 23.34
N TYR A 8 -17.50 1.91 22.24
CA TYR A 8 -16.82 2.20 20.98
C TYR A 8 -17.79 2.42 19.81
N VAL A 9 -18.99 1.86 19.87
CA VAL A 9 -19.98 1.95 18.78
C VAL A 9 -21.32 2.55 19.21
N THR A 10 -21.30 3.68 19.90
CA THR A 10 -22.51 4.40 20.35
C THR A 10 -23.47 4.82 19.23
N CYS A 11 -23.03 4.76 17.97
CA CYS A 11 -23.83 5.09 16.80
C CYS A 11 -24.56 3.88 16.19
N LEU A 12 -24.24 2.66 16.62
CA LEU A 12 -24.92 1.43 16.23
C LEU A 12 -26.05 1.15 17.24
N ASN A 13 -27.08 0.44 16.77
CA ASN A 13 -28.16 0.01 17.64
C ASN A 13 -27.78 -1.32 18.30
N ASP A 14 -27.61 -1.34 19.63
CA ASP A 14 -27.21 -2.52 20.40
C ASP A 14 -28.25 -3.66 20.34
N ASP A 15 -29.51 -3.32 20.03
CA ASP A 15 -30.60 -4.29 19.86
C ASP A 15 -30.60 -4.96 18.47
N ASP A 16 -29.75 -4.50 17.55
CA ASP A 16 -29.65 -5.07 16.20
C ASP A 16 -28.67 -6.25 16.19
N HIS A 17 -29.24 -7.45 16.04
CA HIS A 17 -28.48 -8.71 16.04
C HIS A 17 -27.42 -8.75 14.92
N GLU A 18 -27.70 -8.19 13.74
CA GLU A 18 -26.76 -8.24 12.62
C GLU A 18 -25.51 -7.39 12.89
N HIS A 19 -25.68 -6.21 13.49
CA HIS A 19 -24.55 -5.36 13.88
C HIS A 19 -23.67 -6.04 14.92
N ARG A 20 -24.28 -6.67 15.92
CA ARG A 20 -23.56 -7.36 16.99
C ARG A 20 -22.75 -8.54 16.46
N GLU A 21 -23.36 -9.37 15.62
CA GLU A 21 -22.68 -10.52 15.02
C GLU A 21 -21.49 -10.08 14.14
N ALA A 22 -21.65 -9.00 13.36
CA ALA A 22 -20.58 -8.43 12.56
C ALA A 22 -19.40 -7.92 13.41
N LEU A 23 -19.68 -7.24 14.54
CA LEU A 23 -18.67 -6.76 15.47
C LEU A 23 -17.91 -7.91 16.14
N GLU A 24 -18.62 -8.89 16.69
CA GLU A 24 -18.03 -10.03 17.38
C GLU A 24 -17.16 -10.87 16.43
N SER A 25 -17.66 -11.16 15.23
CA SER A 25 -16.94 -11.91 14.20
C SER A 25 -15.67 -11.19 13.74
N SER A 26 -15.78 -9.90 13.40
CA SER A 26 -14.66 -9.11 12.90
C SER A 26 -13.61 -8.86 13.97
N TYR A 27 -14.02 -8.66 15.22
CA TYR A 27 -13.09 -8.52 16.34
C TYR A 27 -12.32 -9.82 16.60
N HIS A 28 -12.96 -10.98 16.48
CA HIS A 28 -12.26 -12.26 16.58
C HIS A 28 -11.22 -12.41 15.45
N GLU A 29 -11.49 -11.92 14.24
CA GLU A 29 -10.48 -11.87 13.19
C GLU A 29 -9.34 -10.91 13.53
N ALA A 30 -9.66 -9.69 13.99
CA ALA A 30 -8.69 -8.69 14.40
C ALA A 30 -7.72 -9.25 15.45
N GLN A 31 -8.23 -10.00 16.44
CA GLN A 31 -7.42 -10.63 17.50
C GLN A 31 -6.38 -11.63 16.98
N ARG A 32 -6.60 -12.21 15.79
CA ARG A 32 -5.65 -13.16 15.19
C ARG A 32 -4.50 -12.48 14.47
N VAL A 33 -4.65 -11.22 14.08
CA VAL A 33 -3.70 -10.51 13.21
C VAL A 33 -3.11 -9.25 13.85
N MET A 34 -3.69 -8.75 14.94
CA MET A 34 -3.24 -7.55 15.64
C MET A 34 -2.72 -7.86 17.04
N SER A 35 -1.75 -7.08 17.48
CA SER A 35 -1.28 -6.99 18.87
C SER A 35 -2.33 -6.30 19.76
N PRO A 36 -2.17 -6.34 21.10
CA PRO A 36 -3.03 -5.58 22.01
C PRO A 36 -3.07 -4.08 21.70
N ARG A 37 -1.95 -3.49 21.24
CA ARG A 37 -1.90 -2.08 20.82
C ARG A 37 -2.67 -1.85 19.53
N GLY A 38 -2.50 -2.73 18.55
CA GLY A 38 -3.25 -2.69 17.29
C GLY A 38 -4.76 -2.79 17.50
N LEU A 39 -5.19 -3.72 18.36
CA LEU A 39 -6.59 -3.87 18.75
C LEU A 39 -7.16 -2.63 19.43
N GLN A 40 -6.38 -1.98 20.30
CA GLN A 40 -6.82 -0.73 20.92
C GLN A 40 -6.99 0.39 19.88
N ASN A 41 -6.03 0.54 18.96
CA ASN A 41 -6.14 1.52 17.86
C ASN A 41 -7.34 1.22 16.94
N TYR A 42 -7.63 -0.06 16.70
CA TYR A 42 -8.79 -0.51 15.94
C TYR A 42 -10.11 -0.13 16.64
N LEU A 43 -10.23 -0.38 17.94
CA LEU A 43 -11.41 0.01 18.72
C LEU A 43 -11.59 1.55 18.78
N GLU A 44 -10.51 2.31 19.00
CA GLU A 44 -10.56 3.78 18.94
C GLU A 44 -10.94 4.29 17.55
N GLY A 45 -10.54 3.60 16.49
CA GLY A 45 -10.99 3.87 15.13
C GLY A 45 -12.50 3.72 14.96
N MET A 46 -13.11 2.67 15.54
CA MET A 46 -14.57 2.52 15.55
C MET A 46 -15.25 3.72 16.19
N ARG A 47 -14.77 4.13 17.37
CA ARG A 47 -15.27 5.30 18.09
C ARG A 47 -15.16 6.57 17.27
N ALA A 48 -14.02 6.76 16.59
CA ALA A 48 -13.79 7.93 15.75
C ALA A 48 -14.79 7.96 14.57
N PHE A 49 -15.03 6.83 13.89
CA PHE A 49 -16.00 6.78 12.80
C PHE A 49 -17.46 6.91 13.26
N CYS A 50 -17.81 6.39 14.43
CA CYS A 50 -19.13 6.66 15.03
C CYS A 50 -19.30 8.14 15.34
N THR A 51 -18.30 8.78 15.95
CA THR A 51 -18.33 10.21 16.28
C THR A 51 -18.42 11.08 15.04
N LEU A 52 -17.84 10.64 13.91
CA LEU A 52 -17.91 11.34 12.63
C LEU A 52 -19.35 11.46 12.09
N GLY A 53 -20.26 10.57 12.50
CA GLY A 53 -21.70 10.71 12.22
C GLY A 53 -22.07 10.59 10.73
N ARG A 54 -21.35 9.76 9.97
CA ARG A 54 -21.50 9.61 8.50
C ARG A 54 -22.25 8.35 8.06
N GLY A 55 -23.00 7.73 8.97
CA GLY A 55 -23.80 6.53 8.72
C GLY A 55 -23.20 5.26 9.34
N GLN A 56 -24.05 4.28 9.63
CA GLN A 56 -23.69 3.02 10.28
C GLN A 56 -22.81 2.15 9.37
N ASP A 57 -23.10 2.14 8.06
CA ASP A 57 -22.34 1.41 7.03
C ASP A 57 -20.84 1.71 7.09
N LEU A 58 -20.46 2.97 7.35
CA LEU A 58 -19.05 3.36 7.44
C LEU A 58 -18.32 2.63 8.57
N VAL A 59 -18.96 2.53 9.74
CA VAL A 59 -18.39 1.89 10.92
C VAL A 59 -18.32 0.38 10.71
N LEU A 60 -19.39 -0.22 10.18
CA LEU A 60 -19.43 -1.66 9.88
C LEU A 60 -18.38 -2.05 8.83
N THR A 61 -18.24 -1.28 7.75
CA THR A 61 -17.20 -1.51 6.74
C THR A 61 -15.81 -1.36 7.34
N TYR A 62 -15.57 -0.36 8.19
CA TYR A 62 -14.29 -0.23 8.89
C TYR A 62 -13.99 -1.47 9.74
N VAL A 63 -14.96 -1.88 10.56
CA VAL A 63 -14.85 -3.05 11.44
C VAL A 63 -14.49 -4.29 10.62
N GLN A 64 -15.19 -4.54 9.53
CA GLN A 64 -14.99 -5.74 8.70
C GLN A 64 -13.66 -5.74 7.95
N GLU A 65 -13.24 -4.59 7.41
CA GLU A 65 -12.14 -4.56 6.43
C GLU A 65 -10.75 -4.35 7.07
N MET A 66 -10.66 -3.67 8.23
CA MET A 66 -9.34 -3.37 8.82
C MET A 66 -8.49 -4.59 9.20
N PRO A 67 -9.04 -5.72 9.68
CA PRO A 67 -8.23 -6.93 9.88
C PRO A 67 -7.52 -7.39 8.60
N GLY A 68 -8.18 -7.27 7.44
CA GLY A 68 -7.58 -7.54 6.14
C GLY A 68 -6.42 -6.60 5.82
N VAL A 69 -6.59 -5.29 6.08
CA VAL A 69 -5.51 -4.30 5.90
C VAL A 69 -4.31 -4.60 6.79
N ALA A 70 -4.54 -4.84 8.08
CA ALA A 70 -3.48 -5.11 9.04
C ALA A 70 -2.70 -6.39 8.70
N ARG A 71 -3.38 -7.41 8.15
CA ARG A 71 -2.75 -8.64 7.69
C ARG A 71 -1.77 -8.40 6.53
N GLU A 72 -2.10 -7.51 5.60
CA GLU A 72 -1.29 -7.28 4.39
C GLU A 72 -0.08 -6.37 4.66
N VAL A 73 -0.30 -5.25 5.37
CA VAL A 73 0.73 -4.20 5.52
C VAL A 73 1.14 -3.91 6.97
N GLY A 74 0.53 -4.57 7.95
CA GLY A 74 0.77 -4.36 9.37
C GLY A 74 -0.23 -3.42 10.04
N GLU A 75 -0.36 -3.50 11.36
CA GLU A 75 -1.35 -2.76 12.15
C GLU A 75 -1.04 -1.28 12.37
N ASP A 76 0.23 -0.88 12.19
CA ASP A 76 0.67 0.48 12.49
C ASP A 76 0.08 1.53 11.53
N VAL A 77 -0.56 1.11 10.43
CA VAL A 77 -1.27 2.00 9.50
C VAL A 77 -2.68 2.36 9.97
N ILE A 78 -3.24 1.66 10.96
CA ILE A 78 -4.63 1.87 11.39
C ILE A 78 -4.87 3.33 11.82
N PRO A 79 -4.01 3.96 12.64
CA PRO A 79 -4.18 5.37 12.99
C PRO A 79 -4.10 6.29 11.77
N ASP A 80 -3.17 6.03 10.84
CA ASP A 80 -3.00 6.82 9.61
C ASP A 80 -4.25 6.76 8.71
N ILE A 81 -4.88 5.59 8.63
CA ILE A 81 -6.14 5.40 7.89
C ILE A 81 -7.25 6.22 8.52
N VAL A 82 -7.44 6.10 9.84
CA VAL A 82 -8.47 6.85 10.57
C VAL A 82 -8.25 8.36 10.37
N GLU A 83 -7.03 8.86 10.63
CA GLU A 83 -6.69 10.27 10.44
C GLU A 83 -6.90 10.72 8.99
N GLY A 84 -6.49 9.90 8.01
CA GLY A 84 -6.71 10.16 6.59
C GLY A 84 -8.18 10.29 6.24
N MET A 85 -9.04 9.39 6.74
CA MET A 85 -10.48 9.46 6.51
C MET A 85 -11.11 10.67 7.19
N MET A 86 -10.68 11.04 8.40
CA MET A 86 -11.14 12.27 9.07
C MET A 86 -10.82 13.51 8.25
N LYS A 87 -9.60 13.59 7.69
CA LYS A 87 -9.20 14.67 6.78
C LYS A 87 -10.02 14.69 5.48
N LEU A 88 -10.43 13.53 4.97
CA LEU A 88 -11.25 13.45 3.76
C LEU A 88 -12.72 13.81 4.03
N ALA A 89 -13.21 13.63 5.26
CA ALA A 89 -14.62 13.79 5.60
C ALA A 89 -15.14 15.23 5.49
N SER A 90 -14.26 16.22 5.45
CA SER A 90 -14.59 17.63 5.14
C SER A 90 -14.74 17.90 3.63
N HIS A 91 -14.27 17.00 2.77
CA HIS A 91 -14.17 17.21 1.31
C HIS A 91 -15.01 16.23 0.48
N THR A 92 -15.53 15.16 1.06
CA THR A 92 -16.34 14.14 0.37
C THR A 92 -17.49 13.60 1.22
N SER A 93 -18.40 12.83 0.62
CA SER A 93 -19.54 12.23 1.31
C SER A 93 -19.14 10.99 2.11
N GLY A 94 -19.93 10.65 3.13
CA GLY A 94 -19.77 9.42 3.92
C GLY A 94 -19.71 8.17 3.05
N SER A 95 -20.58 8.07 2.04
CA SER A 95 -20.59 6.96 1.08
C SER A 95 -19.29 6.78 0.28
N VAL A 96 -18.54 7.86 0.03
CA VAL A 96 -17.24 7.77 -0.65
C VAL A 96 -16.15 7.34 0.32
N ILE A 97 -16.22 7.79 1.58
CA ILE A 97 -15.31 7.30 2.64
C ILE A 97 -15.53 5.79 2.84
N THR A 98 -16.78 5.35 2.95
CA THR A 98 -17.13 3.93 3.05
C THR A 98 -16.56 3.14 1.86
N LEU A 99 -16.72 3.66 0.63
CA LEU A 99 -16.13 3.04 -0.56
C LEU A 99 -14.60 2.97 -0.51
N ILE A 100 -13.93 3.99 0.04
CA ILE A 100 -12.47 3.97 0.22
C ILE A 100 -12.09 2.86 1.20
N ILE A 101 -12.72 2.81 2.37
CA ILE A 101 -12.46 1.78 3.38
C ILE A 101 -12.71 0.37 2.83
N ALA A 102 -13.82 0.16 2.11
CA ALA A 102 -14.15 -1.10 1.45
C ALA A 102 -13.05 -1.56 0.47
N ASN A 103 -12.34 -0.63 -0.17
CA ASN A 103 -11.27 -0.95 -1.09
C ASN A 103 -9.88 -1.05 -0.44
N LEU A 104 -9.73 -0.69 0.84
CA LEU A 104 -8.42 -0.65 1.51
C LEU A 104 -7.74 -2.03 1.59
N PRO A 105 -8.40 -3.16 1.87
CA PRO A 105 -7.72 -4.45 1.90
C PRO A 105 -7.16 -4.84 0.53
N MET A 106 -7.94 -4.62 -0.53
CA MET A 106 -7.46 -4.82 -1.90
C MET A 106 -6.27 -3.90 -2.20
N ALA A 107 -6.38 -2.61 -1.87
CA ALA A 107 -5.27 -1.67 -2.06
C ALA A 107 -4.03 -2.07 -1.25
N ALA A 108 -4.19 -2.48 0.01
CA ALA A 108 -3.12 -2.94 0.89
C ALA A 108 -2.42 -4.18 0.31
N SER A 109 -3.17 -5.16 -0.19
CA SER A 109 -2.60 -6.34 -0.84
C SER A 109 -1.83 -6.00 -2.12
N ARG A 110 -2.28 -4.99 -2.88
CA ARG A 110 -1.61 -4.52 -4.12
C ARG A 110 -0.35 -3.71 -3.84
N LEU A 111 -0.40 -2.85 -2.83
CA LEU A 111 0.69 -1.94 -2.46
C LEU A 111 1.74 -2.63 -1.60
N GLY A 112 1.36 -3.64 -0.82
CA GLY A 112 2.25 -4.59 -0.15
C GLY A 112 3.16 -4.03 0.96
N ASP A 113 3.06 -2.74 1.29
CA ASP A 113 3.88 -2.07 2.32
C ASP A 113 3.15 -0.89 2.98
N ALA A 114 3.41 -0.66 4.26
CA ALA A 114 2.77 0.37 5.07
C ALA A 114 3.09 1.80 4.60
N GLU A 115 4.34 2.09 4.24
CA GLU A 115 4.75 3.41 3.76
C GLU A 115 4.16 3.71 2.39
N VAL A 116 4.08 2.68 1.53
CA VAL A 116 3.41 2.80 0.24
C VAL A 116 1.91 3.08 0.45
N LEU A 117 1.25 2.40 1.38
CA LEU A 117 -0.16 2.68 1.71
C LEU A 117 -0.34 4.10 2.26
N ARG A 118 0.54 4.60 3.13
CA ARG A 118 0.55 6.01 3.58
C ARG A 118 0.68 6.97 2.39
N GLY A 119 1.54 6.64 1.42
CA GLY A 119 1.68 7.38 0.16
C GLY A 119 0.38 7.43 -0.65
N PHE A 120 -0.38 6.33 -0.67
CA PHE A 120 -1.69 6.25 -1.30
C PHE A 120 -2.74 7.12 -0.57
N LEU A 121 -2.81 7.07 0.76
CA LEU A 121 -3.69 7.95 1.54
C LEU A 121 -3.39 9.44 1.29
N LYS A 122 -2.11 9.82 1.22
CA LYS A 122 -1.67 11.17 0.83
C LYS A 122 -2.14 11.54 -0.58
N LEU A 123 -2.10 10.61 -1.53
CA LEU A 123 -2.60 10.83 -2.89
C LEU A 123 -4.11 11.07 -2.90
N LEU A 124 -4.90 10.26 -2.17
CA LEU A 124 -6.35 10.45 -2.05
C LEU A 124 -6.67 11.85 -1.50
N HIS A 125 -5.98 12.27 -0.44
CA HIS A 125 -6.14 13.62 0.11
C HIS A 125 -5.82 14.71 -0.92
N GLN A 126 -4.68 14.61 -1.62
CA GLN A 126 -4.33 15.56 -2.68
C GLN A 126 -5.37 15.58 -3.83
N MET A 127 -5.92 14.42 -4.19
CA MET A 127 -6.95 14.31 -5.21
C MET A 127 -8.23 15.04 -4.80
N THR A 128 -8.64 14.97 -3.52
CA THR A 128 -9.84 15.69 -3.07
C THR A 128 -9.75 17.20 -3.22
N GLY A 129 -8.56 17.79 -3.12
CA GLY A 129 -8.37 19.21 -3.37
C GLY A 129 -8.44 19.62 -4.84
N LYS A 130 -8.13 18.71 -5.77
CA LYS A 130 -8.00 19.02 -7.21
C LYS A 130 -9.16 18.49 -8.06
N ALA A 131 -9.66 17.32 -7.74
CA ALA A 131 -10.63 16.55 -8.53
C ALA A 131 -11.59 15.74 -7.63
N PRO A 132 -12.32 16.37 -6.69
CA PRO A 132 -13.16 15.66 -5.72
C PRO A 132 -14.24 14.79 -6.37
N ARG A 133 -14.83 15.24 -7.49
CA ARG A 133 -15.85 14.48 -8.25
C ARG A 133 -15.27 13.25 -8.94
N GLY A 134 -13.98 13.24 -9.23
CA GLY A 134 -13.27 12.09 -9.80
C GLY A 134 -12.99 10.97 -8.81
N LEU A 135 -13.09 11.23 -7.50
CA LEU A 135 -12.67 10.28 -6.47
C LEU A 135 -13.50 8.99 -6.51
N ARG A 136 -14.83 9.11 -6.50
CA ARG A 136 -15.73 7.94 -6.54
C ARG A 136 -15.52 7.11 -7.81
N PRO A 137 -15.56 7.68 -9.04
CA PRO A 137 -15.26 6.92 -10.25
C PRO A 137 -13.91 6.22 -10.25
N MET A 138 -12.86 6.85 -9.71
CA MET A 138 -11.55 6.23 -9.59
C MET A 138 -11.58 5.05 -8.62
N MET A 139 -12.22 5.22 -7.46
CA MET A 139 -12.33 4.16 -6.45
C MET A 139 -13.11 2.93 -6.97
N GLU A 140 -14.14 3.16 -7.79
CA GLU A 140 -14.88 2.08 -8.47
C GLU A 140 -14.01 1.29 -9.47
N ASN A 141 -12.88 1.86 -9.93
CA ASN A 141 -11.94 1.24 -10.86
C ASN A 141 -10.57 0.95 -10.21
N LEU A 142 -10.45 1.00 -8.88
CA LEU A 142 -9.15 1.00 -8.22
C LEU A 142 -8.36 -0.31 -8.46
N ASP A 143 -9.02 -1.47 -8.46
CA ASP A 143 -8.34 -2.74 -8.72
C ASP A 143 -7.76 -2.80 -10.14
N GLU A 144 -8.49 -2.32 -11.14
CA GLU A 144 -7.96 -2.23 -12.51
C GLU A 144 -6.72 -1.32 -12.57
N LEU A 145 -6.77 -0.17 -11.89
CA LEU A 145 -5.65 0.78 -11.84
C LEU A 145 -4.43 0.17 -11.13
N LEU A 146 -4.59 -0.38 -9.92
CA LEU A 146 -3.49 -0.94 -9.14
C LEU A 146 -2.95 -2.27 -9.69
N SER A 147 -3.73 -2.98 -10.52
CA SER A 147 -3.23 -4.16 -11.25
C SER A 147 -2.23 -3.81 -12.37
N LYS A 148 -2.24 -2.55 -12.82
CA LYS A 148 -1.47 -2.06 -13.99
C LYS A 148 -0.46 -0.99 -13.64
N LEU A 149 -0.66 -0.26 -12.55
CA LEU A 149 0.15 0.88 -12.17
C LEU A 149 0.82 0.66 -10.82
N THR A 150 2.05 1.14 -10.73
CA THR A 150 2.67 1.46 -9.46
C THR A 150 1.96 2.63 -8.78
N LEU A 151 2.20 2.87 -7.49
CA LEU A 151 1.67 4.06 -6.82
C LEU A 151 2.17 5.36 -7.48
N GLY A 152 3.41 5.39 -7.94
CA GLY A 152 3.96 6.50 -8.71
C GLY A 152 3.24 6.69 -10.06
N GLY A 153 2.94 5.59 -10.76
CA GLY A 153 2.15 5.61 -12.00
C GLY A 153 0.72 6.12 -11.76
N LEU A 154 0.06 5.63 -10.71
CA LEU A 154 -1.27 6.09 -10.30
C LEU A 154 -1.26 7.59 -9.98
N ARG A 155 -0.27 8.08 -9.21
CA ARG A 155 -0.11 9.51 -8.91
C ARG A 155 -0.02 10.34 -10.18
N ARG A 156 0.82 9.96 -11.15
CA ARG A 156 0.97 10.71 -12.41
C ARG A 156 -0.31 10.68 -13.25
N TRP A 157 -0.97 9.53 -13.32
CA TRP A 157 -2.27 9.40 -13.99
C TRP A 157 -3.34 10.29 -13.34
N VAL A 158 -3.42 10.30 -11.99
CA VAL A 158 -4.36 11.17 -11.25
C VAL A 158 -4.06 12.65 -11.49
N MET A 159 -2.80 13.06 -11.37
CA MET A 159 -2.41 14.47 -11.54
C MET A 159 -2.65 14.95 -12.96
N PHE A 160 -2.38 14.12 -13.97
CA PHE A 160 -2.70 14.42 -15.36
C PHE A 160 -4.21 14.61 -15.55
N GLY A 161 -5.04 13.66 -15.10
CA GLY A 161 -6.49 13.74 -15.22
C GLY A 161 -7.08 14.98 -14.56
N ALA A 162 -6.61 15.30 -13.35
CA ALA A 162 -7.02 16.48 -12.61
C ALA A 162 -6.65 17.79 -13.33
N GLN A 163 -5.47 17.85 -13.96
CA GLN A 163 -5.01 19.03 -14.70
C GLN A 163 -5.71 19.17 -16.06
N ALA A 164 -5.79 18.08 -16.84
CA ALA A 164 -6.35 18.08 -18.19
C ALA A 164 -7.84 18.43 -18.21
N HIS A 165 -8.59 17.99 -17.19
CA HIS A 165 -10.03 18.23 -17.07
C HIS A 165 -10.37 19.22 -15.95
N GLN A 166 -9.46 20.12 -15.57
CA GLN A 166 -9.67 21.05 -14.44
C GLN A 166 -10.93 21.93 -14.61
N ARG A 167 -11.28 22.27 -15.85
CA ARG A 167 -12.43 23.13 -16.20
C ARG A 167 -13.64 22.36 -16.74
N ASP A 168 -13.54 21.03 -16.87
CA ASP A 168 -14.55 20.16 -17.46
C ASP A 168 -14.89 19.05 -16.46
N LEU A 169 -15.96 19.27 -15.70
CA LEU A 169 -16.36 18.38 -14.61
C LEU A 169 -16.83 17.02 -15.12
N ASP A 170 -17.56 16.99 -16.24
CA ASP A 170 -18.05 15.76 -16.84
C ASP A 170 -16.89 14.97 -17.46
N GLY A 171 -15.97 15.67 -18.14
CA GLY A 171 -14.73 15.07 -18.62
C GLY A 171 -13.85 14.54 -17.48
N GLN A 172 -13.79 15.22 -16.35
CA GLN A 172 -13.07 14.75 -15.16
C GLN A 172 -13.67 13.44 -14.64
N MET A 173 -15.00 13.39 -14.46
CA MET A 173 -15.68 12.15 -14.04
C MET A 173 -15.48 11.02 -15.05
N ALA A 174 -15.59 11.30 -16.35
CA ALA A 174 -15.38 10.31 -17.41
C ALA A 174 -13.94 9.80 -17.46
N TYR A 175 -12.95 10.68 -17.23
CA TYR A 175 -11.53 10.31 -17.17
C TYR A 175 -11.29 9.32 -16.02
N PHE A 176 -11.71 9.68 -14.82
CA PHE A 176 -11.50 8.85 -13.63
C PHE A 176 -12.33 7.56 -13.64
N ALA A 177 -13.41 7.50 -14.42
CA ALA A 177 -14.19 6.30 -14.69
C ALA A 177 -13.60 5.38 -15.78
N LEU A 178 -12.40 5.68 -16.30
CA LEU A 178 -11.78 4.97 -17.46
C LEU A 178 -12.62 5.00 -18.75
N LYS A 179 -13.55 5.96 -18.89
CA LYS A 179 -14.45 6.06 -20.05
C LYS A 179 -13.83 6.81 -21.22
N THR A 180 -12.88 7.72 -20.97
CA THR A 180 -12.24 8.49 -22.04
C THR A 180 -11.06 7.75 -22.66
N GLU A 181 -10.84 7.97 -23.95
CA GLU A 181 -9.64 7.44 -24.62
C GLU A 181 -8.35 8.07 -24.07
N SER A 182 -8.41 9.33 -23.61
CA SER A 182 -7.28 9.97 -22.93
C SER A 182 -6.90 9.23 -21.65
N SER A 183 -7.87 8.80 -20.86
CA SER A 183 -7.64 8.07 -19.61
C SER A 183 -6.96 6.72 -19.85
N LYS A 184 -7.45 5.95 -20.84
CA LYS A 184 -6.86 4.67 -21.23
C LYS A 184 -5.47 4.83 -21.83
N ALA A 185 -5.24 5.89 -22.63
CA ALA A 185 -3.94 6.17 -23.22
C ALA A 185 -2.87 6.49 -22.16
N ILE A 186 -3.20 7.36 -21.20
CA ILE A 186 -2.28 7.70 -20.10
C ILE A 186 -2.06 6.49 -19.19
N LEU A 187 -3.10 5.70 -18.90
CA LEU A 187 -2.97 4.44 -18.16
C LEU A 187 -1.97 3.50 -18.86
N LYS A 188 -2.07 3.36 -20.18
CA LYS A 188 -1.14 2.54 -20.96
C LYS A 188 0.28 3.10 -20.96
N SER A 189 0.47 4.43 -21.02
CA SER A 189 1.81 5.03 -21.00
C SER A 189 2.48 4.96 -19.64
N GLU A 190 1.70 4.96 -18.56
CA GLU A 190 2.17 4.84 -17.18
C GLU A 190 2.38 3.39 -16.75
N ARG A 191 1.80 2.42 -17.47
CA ARG A 191 2.13 1.00 -17.34
C ARG A 191 3.55 0.75 -17.88
N ARG A 192 4.54 1.01 -17.03
CA ARG A 192 5.96 0.73 -17.31
C ARG A 192 6.46 -0.40 -16.42
N GLY A 193 7.35 -1.19 -17.01
CA GLY A 193 8.00 -2.30 -16.33
C GLY A 193 7.14 -3.52 -16.00
N THR A 194 7.84 -4.51 -15.48
CA THR A 194 7.28 -5.70 -14.85
C THR A 194 6.96 -5.34 -13.40
N LEU A 195 5.69 -5.46 -12.99
CA LEU A 195 5.27 -5.10 -11.63
C LEU A 195 5.66 -6.19 -10.62
N PHE A 196 6.18 -5.77 -9.47
CA PHE A 196 6.58 -6.66 -8.38
C PHE A 196 5.40 -7.49 -7.86
N VAL A 197 4.28 -6.85 -7.56
CA VAL A 197 3.10 -7.50 -6.96
C VAL A 197 2.59 -8.68 -7.80
N ASN A 198 2.67 -8.58 -9.13
CA ASN A 198 2.25 -9.63 -10.05
C ASN A 198 3.23 -10.81 -10.11
N ASN A 199 4.46 -10.64 -9.62
CA ASN A 199 5.55 -11.60 -9.70
C ASN A 199 6.09 -12.07 -8.34
N GLN A 200 5.68 -11.44 -7.23
CA GLN A 200 6.16 -11.75 -5.89
C GLN A 200 6.02 -13.24 -5.54
N ARG A 201 4.88 -13.86 -5.86
CA ARG A 201 4.68 -15.31 -5.63
C ARG A 201 5.68 -16.17 -6.41
N LYS A 202 5.97 -15.82 -7.67
CA LYS A 202 6.97 -16.53 -8.50
C LYS A 202 8.38 -16.34 -7.94
N LEU A 203 8.71 -15.12 -7.51
CA LEU A 203 9.99 -14.81 -6.87
C LEU A 203 10.14 -15.59 -5.56
N ASN A 204 9.09 -15.69 -4.74
CA ASN A 204 9.12 -16.51 -3.52
C ASN A 204 9.44 -17.99 -3.80
N PHE A 205 8.85 -18.58 -4.84
CA PHE A 205 9.19 -19.95 -5.25
C PHE A 205 10.62 -20.07 -5.78
N TYR A 206 11.07 -19.11 -6.59
CA TYR A 206 12.44 -19.04 -7.07
C TYR A 206 13.44 -19.00 -5.91
N MET A 207 13.21 -18.14 -4.92
CA MET A 207 14.09 -18.00 -3.75
C MET A 207 14.10 -19.26 -2.87
N ARG A 208 12.94 -19.90 -2.67
CA ARG A 208 12.86 -21.18 -1.96
C ARG A 208 13.62 -22.29 -2.67
N ALA A 209 13.55 -22.33 -4.00
CA ALA A 209 14.30 -23.31 -4.79
C ALA A 209 15.81 -23.06 -4.75
N LEU A 210 16.23 -21.79 -4.80
CA LEU A 210 17.64 -21.41 -4.82
C LEU A 210 18.33 -21.56 -3.44
N TRP A 211 17.63 -21.20 -2.36
CA TRP A 211 18.24 -21.08 -1.02
C TRP A 211 17.68 -22.04 0.03
N ALA A 212 16.74 -22.91 -0.35
CA ALA A 212 16.02 -23.78 0.58
C ALA A 212 15.33 -23.05 1.76
N ARG A 213 15.10 -21.74 1.64
CA ARG A 213 14.42 -20.92 2.65
C ARG A 213 13.61 -19.78 2.02
N SER A 214 12.67 -19.22 2.77
CA SER A 214 11.92 -18.03 2.35
C SER A 214 12.61 -16.74 2.75
N PHE A 215 12.42 -15.70 1.94
CA PHE A 215 12.80 -14.32 2.24
C PHE A 215 11.56 -13.46 2.14
N PHE A 216 11.38 -12.56 3.10
CA PHE A 216 10.31 -11.57 3.03
C PHE A 216 10.72 -10.50 2.03
N MET A 217 9.85 -10.21 1.07
CA MET A 217 10.09 -9.21 0.04
C MET A 217 8.96 -8.20 0.04
N ARG A 218 9.31 -6.91 0.04
CA ARG A 218 8.40 -5.76 0.05
C ARG A 218 8.76 -4.81 -1.09
N PRO A 219 7.81 -4.04 -1.62
CA PRO A 219 8.15 -2.94 -2.53
C PRO A 219 8.88 -1.81 -1.80
N THR A 220 9.76 -1.10 -2.49
CA THR A 220 10.40 0.12 -1.99
C THR A 220 9.40 1.27 -1.94
N ALA A 221 9.34 2.00 -0.83
CA ALA A 221 8.51 3.21 -0.68
C ALA A 221 9.17 4.51 -1.23
N GLY A 222 10.18 4.37 -2.10
CA GLY A 222 11.07 5.45 -2.53
C GLY A 222 10.39 6.58 -3.30
N ASP A 223 11.05 7.75 -3.32
CA ASP A 223 10.54 9.01 -3.84
C ASP A 223 9.98 8.90 -5.28
N PHE A 224 8.65 8.95 -5.35
CA PHE A 224 7.84 8.69 -6.54
C PHE A 224 8.05 9.75 -7.65
N GLU A 225 8.67 10.89 -7.33
CA GLU A 225 8.86 12.02 -8.25
C GLU A 225 10.15 11.92 -9.08
N SER A 226 11.24 11.42 -8.50
CA SER A 226 12.56 11.47 -9.13
C SER A 226 12.90 10.26 -10.02
N ARG A 227 12.10 9.18 -9.98
CA ARG A 227 12.42 7.87 -10.63
C ARG A 227 13.80 7.29 -10.22
N GLN A 228 14.48 7.88 -9.24
CA GLN A 228 15.86 7.54 -8.84
C GLN A 228 15.93 6.78 -7.51
N GLY A 229 14.89 6.84 -6.67
CA GLY A 229 14.83 6.18 -5.35
C GLY A 229 14.55 4.66 -5.38
N ILE A 230 14.95 3.98 -6.45
CA ILE A 230 14.50 2.61 -6.80
C ILE A 230 15.65 1.60 -6.60
N ARG A 231 16.56 1.86 -5.65
CA ARG A 231 17.61 0.89 -5.34
C ARG A 231 17.07 -0.18 -4.38
N PRO A 232 17.27 -1.47 -4.69
CA PRO A 232 16.99 -2.53 -3.74
C PRO A 232 17.81 -2.31 -2.47
N PHE A 233 17.23 -2.62 -1.32
CA PHE A 233 17.92 -2.58 -0.03
C PHE A 233 17.39 -3.67 0.89
N ILE A 234 18.12 -3.92 1.98
CA ILE A 234 17.73 -4.87 3.01
C ILE A 234 17.52 -4.09 4.30
N ASP A 235 16.36 -4.25 4.92
CA ASP A 235 16.07 -3.68 6.23
C ASP A 235 15.31 -4.70 7.07
N ASN A 236 15.65 -4.81 8.36
CA ASN A 236 15.00 -5.74 9.30
C ASN A 236 14.83 -7.18 8.75
N PHE A 237 15.85 -7.69 8.05
CA PHE A 237 15.84 -8.99 7.36
C PHE A 237 14.74 -9.16 6.29
N GLN A 238 14.31 -8.05 5.69
CA GLN A 238 13.39 -8.00 4.57
C GLN A 238 14.10 -7.38 3.37
N ILE A 239 13.83 -7.94 2.19
CA ILE A 239 14.36 -7.43 0.93
C ILE A 239 13.34 -6.43 0.38
N HIS A 240 13.73 -5.16 0.26
CA HIS A 240 12.95 -4.14 -0.40
C HIS A 240 13.39 -4.05 -1.85
N VAL A 241 12.45 -4.27 -2.77
CA VAL A 241 12.70 -4.21 -4.21
C VAL A 241 11.81 -3.18 -4.89
N PRO A 242 12.23 -2.64 -6.03
CA PRO A 242 11.40 -1.79 -6.87
C PRO A 242 10.00 -2.33 -7.12
N ASP A 243 8.99 -1.45 -7.05
CA ASP A 243 7.60 -1.79 -7.35
C ASP A 243 7.38 -2.15 -8.83
N ALA A 244 8.26 -1.68 -9.72
CA ALA A 244 8.40 -2.13 -11.10
C ALA A 244 9.86 -2.13 -11.57
N PHE A 245 10.23 -3.10 -12.41
CA PHE A 245 11.46 -3.05 -13.21
C PHE A 245 11.16 -2.90 -14.70
N ASP A 246 11.72 -1.87 -15.33
CA ASP A 246 11.78 -1.79 -16.79
C ASP A 246 12.76 -2.81 -17.36
N PRO A 247 12.50 -3.36 -18.57
CA PRO A 247 13.49 -4.16 -19.27
C PRO A 247 14.80 -3.39 -19.46
N PHE A 248 15.93 -4.04 -19.18
CA PHE A 248 17.24 -3.41 -19.22
C PHE A 248 18.14 -4.11 -20.23
N ARG A 249 18.58 -3.39 -21.28
CA ARG A 249 19.48 -3.92 -22.32
C ARG A 249 19.01 -5.27 -22.92
N GLY A 250 17.71 -5.40 -23.15
CA GLY A 250 17.09 -6.63 -23.70
C GLY A 250 16.80 -7.72 -22.67
N ILE A 251 17.15 -7.51 -21.39
CA ILE A 251 16.79 -8.40 -20.28
C ILE A 251 15.40 -8.02 -19.80
N ASP A 252 14.50 -9.00 -19.74
CA ASP A 252 13.15 -8.80 -19.23
C ASP A 252 13.15 -8.46 -17.73
N GLY A 253 12.16 -7.67 -17.30
CA GLY A 253 12.06 -7.23 -15.89
C GLY A 253 11.98 -8.39 -14.89
N MET A 254 11.44 -9.56 -15.27
CA MET A 254 11.44 -10.73 -14.40
C MET A 254 12.85 -11.25 -14.11
N GLU A 255 13.74 -11.24 -15.10
CA GLU A 255 15.14 -11.65 -14.90
C GLU A 255 15.90 -10.61 -14.09
N VAL A 256 15.59 -9.31 -14.24
CA VAL A 256 16.13 -8.25 -13.38
C VAL A 256 15.69 -8.47 -11.92
N TYR A 257 14.43 -8.82 -11.68
CA TYR A 257 13.97 -9.18 -10.34
C TYR A 257 14.75 -10.37 -9.78
N ARG A 258 14.88 -11.47 -10.54
CA ARG A 258 15.61 -12.67 -10.09
C ARG A 258 17.04 -12.36 -9.67
N ALA A 259 17.78 -11.63 -10.52
CA ALA A 259 19.14 -11.21 -10.22
C ALA A 259 19.18 -10.37 -8.93
N THR A 260 18.29 -9.38 -8.82
CA THR A 260 18.18 -8.51 -7.65
C THR A 260 17.93 -9.28 -6.37
N VAL A 261 16.90 -10.14 -6.33
CA VAL A 261 16.52 -10.85 -5.10
C VAL A 261 17.53 -11.93 -4.73
N ALA A 262 18.18 -12.56 -5.72
CA ALA A 262 19.26 -13.52 -5.48
C ALA A 262 20.47 -12.83 -4.83
N HIS A 263 20.86 -11.68 -5.36
CA HIS A 263 21.95 -10.86 -4.82
C HIS A 263 21.65 -10.42 -3.37
N CYS A 264 20.48 -9.83 -3.11
CA CYS A 264 20.10 -9.42 -1.75
C CYS A 264 20.04 -10.60 -0.78
N ALA A 265 19.56 -11.76 -1.21
CA ALA A 265 19.57 -12.95 -0.37
C ALA A 265 20.98 -13.47 -0.08
N ALA A 266 21.89 -13.39 -1.05
CA ALA A 266 23.28 -13.78 -0.84
C ALA A 266 23.94 -12.89 0.22
N HIS A 267 23.68 -11.58 0.23
CA HIS A 267 24.05 -10.69 1.36
C HIS A 267 23.50 -11.22 2.69
N MET A 268 22.20 -11.53 2.76
CA MET A 268 21.57 -12.04 4.00
C MET A 268 22.08 -13.42 4.46
N VAL A 269 22.65 -14.22 3.56
CA VAL A 269 23.13 -15.58 3.85
C VAL A 269 24.62 -15.59 4.20
N TYR A 270 25.43 -14.83 3.46
CA TYR A 270 26.89 -14.89 3.55
C TYR A 270 27.50 -13.78 4.40
N THR A 271 26.80 -12.68 4.67
CA THR A 271 27.30 -11.64 5.58
C THR A 271 27.14 -12.10 7.02
N ARG A 272 28.27 -12.36 7.70
CA ARG A 272 28.31 -12.96 9.04
C ARG A 272 28.32 -11.95 10.18
N ASN A 273 28.93 -10.78 9.94
CA ASN A 273 29.10 -9.73 10.94
C ASN A 273 28.58 -8.40 10.39
N PRO A 274 27.82 -7.62 11.18
CA PRO A 274 27.42 -6.28 10.78
C PRO A 274 28.66 -5.37 10.69
N ILE A 275 28.66 -4.48 9.70
CA ILE A 275 29.69 -3.44 9.57
C ILE A 275 29.13 -2.17 10.21
N SER A 276 29.78 -1.67 11.27
CA SER A 276 29.34 -0.43 11.93
C SER A 276 29.57 0.77 11.02
N ALA A 277 28.57 1.64 10.94
CA ALA A 277 28.63 2.90 10.19
C ALA A 277 29.06 4.11 11.03
N GLU A 278 29.19 3.97 12.36
CA GLU A 278 29.33 5.10 13.30
C GLU A 278 30.58 5.96 13.07
N GLU A 279 31.67 5.37 12.58
CA GLU A 279 32.96 6.04 12.38
C GLU A 279 33.34 6.19 10.89
N LEU A 280 32.41 5.93 9.97
CA LEU A 280 32.69 5.91 8.54
C LEU A 280 32.22 7.19 7.84
N SER A 281 33.09 7.75 7.00
CA SER A 281 32.69 8.79 6.05
C SER A 281 31.81 8.23 4.93
N GLN A 282 31.05 9.10 4.26
CA GLN A 282 30.23 8.72 3.10
C GLN A 282 31.04 8.04 1.99
N ALA A 283 32.26 8.51 1.73
CA ALA A 283 33.12 7.89 0.72
C ALA A 283 33.54 6.48 1.13
N GLN A 284 33.93 6.27 2.40
CA GLN A 284 34.29 4.95 2.91
C GLN A 284 33.11 3.97 2.85
N MET A 285 31.90 4.42 3.21
CA MET A 285 30.69 3.60 3.08
C MET A 285 30.45 3.17 1.64
N ARG A 286 30.61 4.07 0.65
CA ARG A 286 30.47 3.71 -0.77
C ARG A 286 31.51 2.71 -1.25
N PHE A 287 32.75 2.81 -0.78
CA PHE A 287 33.76 1.81 -1.10
C PHE A 287 33.44 0.46 -0.48
N ILE A 288 33.00 0.44 0.78
CA ILE A 288 32.59 -0.79 1.46
C ILE A 288 31.41 -1.44 0.73
N GLU A 289 30.37 -0.68 0.37
CA GLU A 289 29.24 -1.17 -0.43
C GLU A 289 29.73 -1.86 -1.72
N LEU A 290 30.60 -1.20 -2.48
CA LEU A 290 31.14 -1.75 -3.73
C LEU A 290 31.92 -3.05 -3.54
N PHE A 291 32.78 -3.11 -2.52
CA PHE A 291 33.58 -4.30 -2.22
C PHE A 291 32.72 -5.44 -1.67
N GLU A 292 31.72 -5.14 -0.86
CA GLU A 292 30.78 -6.14 -0.35
C GLU A 292 29.90 -6.71 -1.47
N ASP A 293 29.39 -5.87 -2.38
CA ASP A 293 28.67 -6.35 -3.57
C ASP A 293 29.56 -7.27 -4.43
N ALA A 294 30.82 -6.87 -4.67
CA ALA A 294 31.76 -7.70 -5.43
C ALA A 294 32.10 -9.03 -4.71
N ARG A 295 32.22 -9.01 -3.38
CA ARG A 295 32.44 -10.21 -2.57
C ARG A 295 31.25 -11.15 -2.67
N ILE A 296 30.03 -10.63 -2.63
CA ILE A 296 28.80 -11.42 -2.72
C ILE A 296 28.63 -12.03 -4.11
N GLU A 297 28.90 -11.29 -5.18
CA GLU A 297 28.84 -11.82 -6.56
C GLU A 297 29.88 -12.92 -6.83
N TYR A 298 30.98 -12.96 -6.07
CA TYR A 298 32.00 -13.99 -6.19
C TYR A 298 31.61 -15.34 -5.53
N LEU A 299 30.75 -15.32 -4.50
CA LEU A 299 30.39 -16.47 -3.66
C LEU A 299 29.21 -17.27 -4.21
#